data_AF-A0A7S0LF61-F1
#
_entry.id   AF-A0A7S0LF61-F1
#
_cell.length_a   1.000
_cell.length_b   1.000
_cell.length_c   1.000
_cell.angle_alpha   90.00
_cell.angle_beta   90.00
_cell.angle_gamma   90.00
#
_symmetry.space_group_name_H-M   'P 1'
#
loop_
_entity.id
_entity.type
_entity.pdbx_description
1 polymer ?
#
loop_
_entity_poly.entity_id
_entity_poly.type
_entity_poly.pdbx_seq_one_letter_code
_entity_poly.pdbx_strand_id
1 'polypeptide(L)'
;QLQGDLGNFWRTLRKLIAQGLPERALELLLLHPQLRASNVPGGASANTTLDTLLFRLEQLLEHIPRLTSPELLQPSPGDAHLRASGGAELSSFTLVWRVWREDVAQLLGHAEAAAHSDGEAKQVFETLQLLSGDETAIAKATGGEWHSRLLARLMLVEPTRLRWEMRDLLPLSEAHEPGVRAMLAILADDPYATISAVRAFHGDGWLLVHLYDLLWRARSVELSAMSIESNHPTHSTLDTRQFFILQYAKALGARDALWQLAVEYAADVNVEGRVCEEARALIGELLECHLKLPLHAVKVRKLLRICERHDLHDCAASILTSYEASQRDKRGAAPAVAKLAAAAQPLEGRLTGDVVSAEE
;
A
#
# COMPACT_ATOMS: atom_id res chain seq x y z
N GLN A 1 17.05 -40.08 -14.36
CA GLN A 1 16.26 -38.86 -14.69
C GLN A 1 14.96 -38.81 -13.88
N LEU A 2 14.14 -39.87 -13.85
CA LEU A 2 12.90 -39.95 -13.04
C LEU A 2 13.02 -39.60 -11.54
N GLN A 3 14.09 -40.00 -10.84
CA GLN A 3 14.29 -39.63 -9.43
C GLN A 3 14.55 -38.12 -9.22
N GLY A 4 15.15 -37.43 -10.20
CA GLY A 4 15.35 -35.98 -10.15
C GLY A 4 14.03 -35.22 -10.32
N ASP A 5 13.12 -35.76 -11.13
CA ASP A 5 11.79 -35.20 -11.36
C ASP A 5 10.89 -35.36 -10.12
N LEU A 6 10.93 -36.52 -9.44
CA LEU A 6 10.21 -36.71 -8.17
C LEU A 6 10.74 -35.81 -7.04
N GLY A 7 12.05 -35.61 -6.93
CA GLY A 7 12.61 -34.71 -5.91
C GLY A 7 12.12 -33.26 -6.08
N ASN A 8 11.98 -32.80 -7.32
CA ASN A 8 11.42 -31.49 -7.64
C ASN A 8 9.91 -31.45 -7.39
N PHE A 9 9.18 -32.53 -7.70
CA PHE A 9 7.76 -32.68 -7.42
C PHE A 9 7.45 -32.43 -5.93
N TRP A 10 8.11 -33.17 -5.04
CA TRP A 10 7.86 -33.06 -3.59
C TRP A 10 8.29 -31.71 -3.01
N ARG A 11 9.35 -31.11 -3.54
CA ARG A 11 9.77 -29.75 -3.16
C ARG A 11 8.71 -28.72 -3.55
N THR A 12 8.18 -28.81 -4.77
CA THR A 12 7.11 -27.93 -5.27
C THR A 12 5.83 -28.12 -4.46
N LEU A 13 5.46 -29.36 -4.16
CA LEU A 13 4.30 -29.69 -3.32
C LEU A 13 4.40 -29.00 -1.95
N ARG A 14 5.52 -29.19 -1.24
CA ARG A 14 5.76 -28.56 0.06
C ARG A 14 5.78 -27.03 -0.02
N LYS A 15 6.34 -26.46 -1.10
CA LYS A 15 6.32 -25.02 -1.32
C LYS A 15 4.89 -24.49 -1.48
N LEU A 16 4.04 -25.16 -2.26
CA LEU A 16 2.63 -24.78 -2.44
C LEU A 16 1.84 -24.86 -1.12
N ILE A 17 2.08 -25.89 -0.31
CA ILE A 17 1.49 -26.03 1.03
C ILE A 17 1.91 -24.86 1.92
N ALA A 18 3.21 -24.57 2.00
CA ALA A 18 3.74 -23.49 2.84
C ALA A 18 3.27 -22.08 2.38
N GLN A 19 2.94 -21.93 1.09
CA GLN A 19 2.37 -20.70 0.52
C GLN A 19 0.84 -20.61 0.68
N GLY A 20 0.21 -21.57 1.35
CA GLY A 20 -1.24 -21.56 1.56
C GLY A 20 -2.06 -21.87 0.31
N LEU A 21 -1.50 -22.61 -0.64
CA LEU A 21 -2.13 -23.05 -1.89
C LEU A 21 -2.40 -24.57 -1.90
N PRO A 22 -3.21 -25.11 -0.97
CA PRO A 22 -3.44 -26.54 -0.82
C PRO A 22 -4.23 -27.13 -1.99
N GLU A 23 -5.10 -26.36 -2.66
CA GLU A 23 -5.81 -26.81 -3.86
C GLU A 23 -4.83 -27.16 -4.99
N ARG A 24 -3.87 -26.27 -5.25
CA ARG A 24 -2.78 -26.53 -6.22
C ARG A 24 -1.86 -27.65 -5.75
N ALA A 25 -1.65 -27.76 -4.45
CA ALA A 25 -0.86 -28.85 -3.89
C ALA A 25 -1.58 -30.20 -4.09
N LEU A 26 -2.90 -30.24 -3.90
CA LEU A 26 -3.75 -31.40 -4.13
C LEU A 26 -3.78 -31.77 -5.61
N GLU A 27 -3.99 -30.81 -6.51
CA GLU A 27 -3.90 -31.02 -7.96
C GLU A 27 -2.56 -31.64 -8.35
N LEU A 28 -1.46 -31.13 -7.78
CA LEU A 28 -0.13 -31.69 -8.01
C LEU A 28 -0.02 -33.11 -7.43
N LEU A 29 -0.52 -33.35 -6.21
CA LEU A 29 -0.49 -34.67 -5.58
C LEU A 29 -1.25 -35.71 -6.41
N LEU A 30 -2.42 -35.35 -6.95
CA LEU A 30 -3.22 -36.23 -7.81
C LEU A 30 -2.53 -36.61 -9.13
N LEU A 31 -1.50 -35.86 -9.54
CA LEU A 31 -0.65 -36.22 -10.68
C LEU A 31 0.41 -37.28 -10.33
N HIS A 32 0.55 -37.67 -9.06
CA HIS A 32 1.54 -38.66 -8.63
C HIS A 32 1.31 -40.01 -9.32
N PRO A 33 2.35 -40.66 -9.88
CA PRO A 33 2.19 -41.88 -10.69
C PRO A 33 1.45 -43.02 -9.97
N GLN A 34 1.69 -43.19 -8.67
CA GLN A 34 1.06 -44.25 -7.87
C GLN A 34 -0.41 -43.96 -7.56
N LEU A 35 -0.76 -42.71 -7.22
CA LEU A 35 -2.16 -42.30 -7.03
C LEU A 35 -2.97 -42.36 -8.33
N ARG A 36 -2.32 -42.04 -9.47
CA ARG A 36 -2.95 -42.23 -10.78
C ARG A 36 -3.17 -43.70 -11.11
N ALA A 37 -2.22 -44.57 -10.78
CA ALA A 37 -2.31 -45.99 -11.05
C ALA A 37 -3.37 -46.69 -10.18
N SER A 38 -3.54 -46.27 -8.92
CA SER A 38 -4.57 -46.79 -8.02
C SER A 38 -5.99 -46.34 -8.40
N ASN A 39 -6.14 -45.17 -9.02
CA ASN A 39 -7.43 -44.63 -9.47
C ASN A 39 -7.94 -45.21 -10.81
N VAL A 40 -7.17 -46.07 -11.49
CA VAL A 40 -7.62 -46.72 -12.74
C VAL A 40 -8.44 -47.98 -12.42
N PRO A 41 -9.72 -48.07 -12.82
CA PRO A 41 -10.54 -49.25 -12.58
C PRO A 41 -9.95 -50.47 -13.32
N GLY A 42 -9.46 -51.45 -12.56
CA GLY A 42 -8.83 -52.67 -13.08
C GLY A 42 -7.32 -52.78 -12.82
N GLY A 43 -6.69 -51.73 -12.25
CA GLY A 43 -5.31 -51.81 -11.76
C GLY A 43 -5.22 -52.71 -10.52
N ALA A 44 -4.28 -53.65 -10.51
CA ALA A 44 -3.95 -54.41 -9.32
C ALA A 44 -3.32 -53.46 -8.29
N SER A 45 -4.13 -52.89 -7.39
CA SER A 45 -3.62 -52.25 -6.18
C SER A 45 -3.03 -53.36 -5.31
N ALA A 46 -1.72 -53.57 -5.44
CA ALA A 46 -0.98 -54.09 -4.30
C ALA A 46 -1.18 -53.04 -3.21
N ASN A 47 -1.94 -53.36 -2.17
CA ASN A 47 -2.29 -52.43 -1.09
C ASN A 47 -1.02 -52.13 -0.29
N THR A 48 -0.14 -51.29 -0.83
CA THR A 48 1.16 -51.00 -0.23
C THR A 48 0.97 -49.99 0.89
N THR A 49 1.89 -50.01 1.87
CA THR A 49 1.95 -48.98 2.91
C THR A 49 2.00 -47.58 2.30
N LEU A 50 2.69 -47.42 1.17
CA LEU A 50 2.82 -46.14 0.46
C LEU A 50 1.50 -45.65 -0.15
N ASP A 51 0.70 -46.52 -0.76
CA ASP A 51 -0.63 -46.15 -1.28
C ASP A 51 -1.54 -45.65 -0.17
N THR A 52 -1.49 -46.30 0.99
CA THR A 52 -2.26 -45.88 2.17
C THR A 52 -1.80 -44.50 2.67
N LEU A 53 -0.49 -44.27 2.72
CA LEU A 53 0.08 -42.98 3.12
C LEU A 53 -0.30 -41.86 2.14
N LEU A 54 -0.23 -42.12 0.83
CA LEU A 54 -0.57 -41.15 -0.21
C LEU A 54 -2.06 -40.80 -0.20
N PHE A 55 -2.95 -41.79 -0.08
CA PHE A 55 -4.39 -41.55 0.02
C PHE A 55 -4.75 -40.76 1.29
N ARG A 56 -4.12 -41.07 2.43
CA ARG A 56 -4.35 -40.32 3.67
C ARG A 56 -3.78 -38.90 3.59
N LEU A 57 -2.65 -38.69 2.91
CA LEU A 57 -2.10 -37.36 2.65
C LEU A 57 -3.04 -36.53 1.76
N GLU A 58 -3.60 -37.14 0.72
CA GLU A 58 -4.62 -36.51 -0.14
C GLU A 58 -5.81 -36.02 0.69
N GLN A 59 -6.37 -36.89 1.54
CA GLN A 59 -7.49 -36.53 2.42
C GLN A 59 -7.14 -35.39 3.38
N LEU A 60 -5.91 -35.36 3.93
CA LEU A 60 -5.46 -34.27 4.80
C LEU A 60 -5.32 -32.94 4.06
N LEU A 61 -4.89 -32.95 2.80
CA LEU A 61 -4.76 -31.74 1.98
C LEU A 61 -6.12 -31.24 1.51
N GLU A 62 -7.02 -32.14 1.15
CA GLU A 62 -8.40 -31.83 0.76
C GLU A 62 -9.17 -31.17 1.92
N HIS A 63 -9.01 -31.69 3.13
CA HIS A 63 -9.73 -31.23 4.32
C HIS A 63 -8.91 -30.30 5.21
N ILE A 64 -7.89 -29.63 4.67
CA ILE A 64 -7.11 -28.68 5.46
C ILE A 64 -8.04 -27.56 5.98
N PRO A 65 -8.16 -27.37 7.31
CA PRO A 65 -9.10 -26.41 7.88
C PRO A 65 -8.78 -24.99 7.43
N ARG A 66 -9.80 -24.24 7.02
CA ARG A 66 -9.69 -22.84 6.64
C ARG A 66 -10.72 -22.02 7.40
N LEU A 67 -10.27 -20.90 7.96
CA LEU A 67 -11.18 -19.95 8.57
C LEU A 67 -11.92 -19.19 7.45
N THR A 68 -13.23 -19.35 7.39
CA THR A 68 -14.10 -18.72 6.39
C THR A 68 -14.23 -17.20 6.60
N SER A 69 -14.15 -16.76 7.85
CA SER A 69 -14.27 -15.34 8.23
C SER A 69 -12.97 -14.85 8.90
N PRO A 70 -11.93 -14.47 8.14
CA PRO A 70 -10.64 -14.03 8.70
C PRO A 70 -10.74 -12.71 9.49
N GLU A 71 -11.79 -11.92 9.25
CA GLU A 71 -12.05 -10.65 9.95
C GLU A 71 -12.29 -10.85 11.46
N LEU A 72 -12.64 -12.07 11.87
CA LEU A 72 -12.73 -12.45 13.29
C LEU A 72 -11.38 -12.34 14.03
N LEU A 73 -10.27 -12.41 13.30
CA LEU A 73 -8.91 -12.23 13.86
C LEU A 73 -8.48 -10.75 13.90
N GLN A 74 -9.34 -9.84 13.42
CA GLN A 74 -9.11 -8.39 13.38
C GLN A 74 -10.35 -7.60 13.83
N PRO A 75 -10.84 -7.79 15.07
CA PRO A 75 -12.06 -7.11 15.52
C PRO A 75 -11.85 -5.59 15.56
N SER A 76 -12.55 -4.85 14.69
CA SER A 76 -12.59 -3.40 14.75
C SER A 76 -13.35 -2.94 16.01
N PRO A 77 -13.03 -1.77 16.60
CA PRO A 77 -13.79 -1.20 17.71
C PRO A 77 -15.29 -1.06 17.45
N GLY A 78 -15.72 -0.97 16.18
CA GLY A 78 -17.13 -0.91 15.77
C GLY A 78 -17.85 -2.25 15.67
N ASP A 79 -17.13 -3.37 15.76
CA ASP A 79 -17.64 -4.70 15.40
C ASP A 79 -18.13 -5.52 16.59
N ALA A 80 -18.91 -4.88 17.48
CA ALA A 80 -19.47 -5.55 18.65
C ALA A 80 -20.29 -6.80 18.29
N HIS A 81 -20.94 -6.82 17.13
CA HIS A 81 -21.72 -7.96 16.63
C HIS A 81 -20.85 -9.14 16.15
N LEU A 82 -19.66 -8.87 15.57
CA LEU A 82 -18.72 -9.93 15.17
C LEU A 82 -18.09 -10.62 16.38
N ARG A 83 -17.96 -9.93 17.52
CA ARG A 83 -17.44 -10.55 18.76
C ARG A 83 -18.35 -11.63 19.33
N ALA A 84 -19.67 -11.48 19.22
CA ALA A 84 -20.63 -12.45 19.75
C ALA A 84 -20.83 -13.66 18.82
N SER A 85 -20.98 -13.44 17.51
CA SER A 85 -21.13 -14.52 16.52
C SER A 85 -19.79 -15.20 16.19
N GLY A 86 -18.70 -14.43 16.21
CA GLY A 86 -17.35 -14.90 15.87
C GLY A 86 -16.78 -15.90 16.86
N GLY A 87 -17.21 -15.87 18.13
CA GLY A 87 -16.77 -16.84 19.13
C GLY A 87 -17.20 -18.28 18.80
N ALA A 88 -18.41 -18.46 18.26
CA ALA A 88 -18.92 -19.78 17.86
C ALA A 88 -18.19 -20.32 16.63
N GLU A 89 -17.92 -19.48 15.63
CA GLU A 89 -17.17 -19.87 14.43
C GLU A 89 -15.71 -20.19 14.77
N LEU A 90 -15.02 -19.34 15.54
CA LEU A 90 -13.63 -19.58 15.96
C LEU A 90 -13.49 -20.86 16.79
N SER A 91 -14.44 -21.13 17.70
CA SER A 91 -14.42 -22.36 18.49
C SER A 91 -14.67 -23.61 17.65
N SER A 92 -15.62 -23.55 16.70
CA SER A 92 -15.87 -24.63 15.74
C SER A 92 -14.63 -24.89 14.86
N PHE A 93 -14.03 -23.83 14.31
CA PHE A 93 -12.78 -23.92 13.55
C PHE A 93 -11.66 -24.53 14.38
N THR A 94 -11.47 -24.07 15.63
CA THR A 94 -10.42 -24.59 16.53
C THR A 94 -10.58 -26.08 16.80
N LEU A 95 -11.83 -26.55 16.93
CA LEU A 95 -12.12 -27.97 17.13
C LEU A 95 -11.75 -28.79 15.88
N VAL A 96 -12.21 -28.36 14.70
CA VAL A 96 -11.91 -29.03 13.42
C VAL A 96 -10.40 -29.04 13.17
N TRP A 97 -9.72 -27.93 13.45
CA TRP A 97 -8.27 -27.83 13.33
C TRP A 97 -7.52 -28.77 14.27
N ARG A 98 -7.99 -28.91 15.52
CA ARG A 98 -7.39 -29.86 16.47
C ARG A 98 -7.51 -31.31 16.00
N VAL A 99 -8.69 -31.71 15.52
CA VAL A 99 -8.91 -33.06 14.98
C VAL A 99 -7.99 -33.32 13.78
N TRP A 100 -7.93 -32.37 12.85
CA TRP A 100 -7.04 -32.47 11.69
C TRP A 100 -5.56 -32.58 12.12
N ARG A 101 -5.12 -31.81 13.13
CA ARG A 101 -3.76 -31.90 13.69
C ARG A 101 -3.46 -33.26 14.32
N GLU A 102 -4.44 -33.87 14.98
CA GLU A 102 -4.32 -35.23 15.53
C GLU A 102 -4.17 -36.26 14.40
N ASP A 103 -4.96 -36.14 13.33
CA ASP A 103 -4.85 -37.01 12.14
C ASP A 103 -3.49 -36.88 11.45
N VAL A 104 -2.96 -35.66 11.33
CA VAL A 104 -1.58 -35.41 10.85
C VAL A 104 -0.56 -36.10 11.74
N ALA A 105 -0.67 -35.98 13.07
CA ALA A 105 0.26 -36.59 14.01
C ALA A 105 0.24 -38.13 13.96
N GLN A 106 -0.94 -38.73 13.84
CA GLN A 106 -1.08 -40.18 13.66
C GLN A 106 -0.43 -40.65 12.37
N LEU A 107 -0.71 -39.97 11.25
CA LEU A 107 -0.14 -40.34 9.95
C LEU A 107 1.38 -40.13 9.91
N LEU A 108 1.90 -39.09 10.58
CA LEU A 108 3.32 -38.84 10.72
C LEU A 108 4.05 -40.02 11.38
N GLY A 109 3.49 -40.58 12.47
CA GLY A 109 4.07 -41.76 13.13
C GLY A 109 4.10 -43.00 12.23
N HIS A 110 3.05 -43.23 11.42
CA HIS A 110 3.04 -44.31 10.43
C HIS A 110 4.07 -44.08 9.31
N ALA A 111 4.18 -42.84 8.84
CA ALA A 111 5.13 -42.47 7.79
C ALA A 111 6.59 -42.56 8.27
N GLU A 112 6.87 -42.27 9.55
CA GLU A 112 8.20 -42.39 10.14
C GLU A 112 8.69 -43.85 10.10
N ALA A 113 7.83 -44.79 10.48
CA ALA A 113 8.15 -46.21 10.41
C ALA A 113 8.43 -46.68 8.97
N ALA A 114 7.65 -46.18 8.00
CA ALA A 114 7.81 -46.52 6.58
C ALA A 114 8.99 -45.80 5.90
N ALA A 115 9.39 -44.63 6.37
CA ALA A 115 10.47 -43.82 5.77
C ALA A 115 11.86 -44.49 5.85
N HIS A 116 12.02 -45.48 6.73
CA HIS A 116 13.26 -46.25 6.87
C HIS A 116 13.46 -47.26 5.74
N SER A 117 12.39 -47.72 5.10
CA SER A 117 12.41 -48.75 4.07
C SER A 117 12.17 -48.21 2.66
N ASP A 118 11.52 -47.06 2.50
CA ASP A 118 11.11 -46.51 1.21
C ASP A 118 11.44 -45.01 1.09
N GLY A 119 12.13 -44.65 0.00
CA GLY A 119 12.51 -43.26 -0.30
C GLY A 119 11.34 -42.34 -0.65
N GLU A 120 10.24 -42.85 -1.21
CA GLU A 120 9.01 -42.09 -1.43
C GLU A 120 8.22 -41.93 -0.13
N ALA A 121 8.16 -42.97 0.71
CA ALA A 121 7.57 -42.84 2.05
C ALA A 121 8.31 -41.78 2.88
N LYS A 122 9.64 -41.65 2.71
CA LYS A 122 10.41 -40.54 3.28
C LYS A 122 9.96 -39.17 2.77
N GLN A 123 9.58 -39.02 1.50
CA GLN A 123 9.07 -37.74 0.97
C GLN A 123 7.69 -37.40 1.54
N VAL A 124 6.83 -38.41 1.73
CA VAL A 124 5.55 -38.24 2.42
C VAL A 124 5.77 -37.83 3.88
N PHE A 125 6.70 -38.50 4.58
CA PHE A 125 7.10 -38.14 5.94
C PHE A 125 7.59 -36.68 6.04
N GLU A 126 8.50 -36.24 5.16
CA GLU A 126 8.95 -34.83 5.14
C GLU A 126 7.80 -33.84 4.87
N THR A 127 6.79 -34.25 4.10
CA THR A 127 5.59 -33.44 3.84
C THR A 127 4.66 -33.40 5.06
N LEU A 128 4.54 -34.50 5.79
CA LEU A 128 3.78 -34.55 7.04
C LEU A 128 4.47 -33.79 8.17
N GLN A 129 5.81 -33.75 8.21
CA GLN A 129 6.55 -32.88 9.13
C GLN A 129 6.23 -31.40 8.90
N LEU A 130 6.10 -31.00 7.63
CA LEU A 130 5.63 -29.65 7.28
C LEU A 130 4.21 -29.42 7.80
N LEU A 131 3.26 -30.33 7.51
CA LEU A 131 1.86 -30.21 7.96
C LEU A 131 1.72 -30.23 9.48
N SER A 132 2.60 -30.94 10.19
CA SER A 132 2.67 -30.92 11.66
C SER A 132 3.30 -29.64 12.20
N GLY A 133 3.73 -28.73 11.35
CA GLY A 133 4.30 -27.45 11.75
C GLY A 133 5.71 -27.54 12.30
N ASP A 134 6.50 -28.54 11.87
CA ASP A 134 7.92 -28.60 12.22
C ASP A 134 8.67 -27.38 11.63
N GLU A 135 9.31 -26.60 12.49
CA GLU A 135 9.96 -25.34 12.09
C GLU A 135 11.09 -25.57 11.07
N THR A 136 11.80 -26.71 11.15
CA THR A 136 12.87 -27.03 10.20
C THR A 136 12.30 -27.40 8.83
N ALA A 137 11.19 -28.14 8.80
CA ALA A 137 10.47 -28.48 7.58
C ALA A 137 9.85 -27.24 6.92
N ILE A 138 9.26 -26.33 7.71
CA ILE A 138 8.77 -25.03 7.24
C ILE A 138 9.91 -24.23 6.61
N ALA A 139 11.03 -24.06 7.32
CA ALA A 139 12.18 -23.31 6.82
C ALA A 139 12.75 -23.89 5.51
N LYS A 140 12.79 -25.22 5.39
CA LYS A 140 13.21 -25.92 4.17
C LYS A 140 12.24 -25.72 3.01
N ALA A 141 10.93 -25.76 3.28
CA ALA A 141 9.89 -25.61 2.26
C ALA A 141 9.81 -24.17 1.71
N THR A 142 10.06 -23.17 2.55
CA THR A 142 9.98 -21.75 2.17
C THR A 142 11.29 -21.20 1.64
N GLY A 143 12.39 -21.97 1.68
CA GLY A 143 13.71 -21.51 1.24
C GLY A 143 14.27 -20.36 2.09
N GLY A 144 13.76 -20.18 3.31
CA GLY A 144 14.19 -19.10 4.20
C GLY A 144 13.45 -17.77 4.01
N GLU A 145 12.48 -17.68 3.09
CA GLU A 145 11.68 -16.47 2.92
C GLU A 145 10.81 -16.21 4.16
N TRP A 146 10.98 -15.04 4.78
CA TRP A 146 10.29 -14.70 6.03
C TRP A 146 8.76 -14.68 5.92
N HIS A 147 8.23 -14.15 4.81
CA HIS A 147 6.78 -14.00 4.62
C HIS A 147 6.12 -15.36 4.39
N SER A 148 6.73 -16.21 3.58
CA SER A 148 6.29 -17.59 3.35
C SER A 148 6.37 -18.40 4.66
N ARG A 149 7.41 -18.19 5.48
CA ARG A 149 7.53 -18.83 6.80
C ARG A 149 6.42 -18.35 7.76
N LEU A 150 6.18 -17.05 7.84
CA LEU A 150 5.13 -16.48 8.67
C LEU A 150 3.76 -17.05 8.28
N LEU A 151 3.46 -17.09 6.97
CA LEU A 151 2.22 -17.64 6.45
C LEU A 151 2.05 -19.13 6.84
N ALA A 152 3.09 -19.94 6.63
CA ALA A 152 3.05 -21.35 7.01
C ALA A 152 2.84 -21.55 8.53
N ARG A 153 3.49 -20.74 9.38
CA ARG A 153 3.30 -20.79 10.83
C ARG A 153 1.87 -20.42 11.23
N LEU A 154 1.33 -19.34 10.68
CA LEU A 154 -0.06 -18.95 10.93
C LEU A 154 -1.01 -20.04 10.46
N MET A 155 -0.83 -20.62 9.29
CA MET A 155 -1.76 -21.64 8.78
C MET A 155 -1.68 -22.99 9.51
N LEU A 156 -0.47 -23.46 9.82
CA LEU A 156 -0.23 -24.84 10.26
C LEU A 156 -0.03 -24.97 11.77
N VAL A 157 0.42 -23.90 12.44
CA VAL A 157 0.77 -23.90 13.87
C VAL A 157 -0.22 -23.06 14.68
N GLU A 158 -0.49 -21.82 14.26
CA GLU A 158 -1.25 -20.85 15.06
C GLU A 158 -2.33 -20.10 14.23
N PRO A 159 -3.36 -20.81 13.71
CA PRO A 159 -4.33 -20.25 12.77
C PRO A 159 -5.35 -19.29 13.36
N THR A 160 -5.43 -19.22 14.68
CA THR A 160 -6.31 -18.30 15.40
C THR A 160 -5.53 -17.17 16.08
N ARG A 161 -4.26 -16.97 15.73
CA ARG A 161 -3.43 -15.93 16.34
C ARG A 161 -3.94 -14.55 15.94
N LEU A 162 -4.09 -13.68 16.92
CA LEU A 162 -4.61 -12.33 16.70
C LEU A 162 -3.51 -11.42 16.16
N ARG A 163 -3.89 -10.44 15.33
CA ARG A 163 -2.94 -9.55 14.66
C ARG A 163 -1.95 -8.89 15.63
N TRP A 164 -2.43 -8.35 16.75
CA TRP A 164 -1.59 -7.67 17.74
C TRP A 164 -0.66 -8.61 18.53
N GLU A 165 -0.86 -9.92 18.43
CA GLU A 165 -0.02 -10.93 19.08
C GLU A 165 1.07 -11.46 18.14
N MET A 166 1.14 -11.01 16.90
CA MET A 166 2.06 -11.56 15.89
C MET A 166 3.52 -11.12 16.06
N ARG A 167 3.81 -10.16 16.95
CA ARG A 167 5.10 -9.45 17.03
C ARG A 167 6.31 -10.37 17.21
N ASP A 168 6.17 -11.44 17.99
CA ASP A 168 7.21 -12.46 18.25
C ASP A 168 7.47 -13.39 17.06
N LEU A 169 6.54 -13.52 16.13
CA LEU A 169 6.71 -14.31 14.90
C LEU A 169 7.45 -13.54 13.80
N LEU A 170 7.57 -12.21 13.94
CA LEU A 170 8.15 -11.34 12.94
C LEU A 170 9.68 -11.29 13.10
N PRO A 171 10.45 -11.49 12.02
CA PRO A 171 11.91 -11.40 12.08
C PRO A 171 12.37 -9.94 11.99
N LEU A 172 12.03 -9.14 13.01
CA LEU A 172 12.35 -7.72 13.08
C LEU A 172 13.86 -7.45 12.97
N SER A 173 14.69 -8.38 13.46
CA SER A 173 16.15 -8.30 13.38
C SER A 173 16.71 -8.52 11.96
N GLU A 174 15.95 -9.13 11.06
CA GLU A 174 16.40 -9.43 9.68
C GLU A 174 15.96 -8.35 8.68
N ALA A 175 15.28 -7.29 9.16
CA ALA A 175 14.68 -6.21 8.39
C ALA A 175 15.70 -5.18 7.85
N HIS A 176 16.56 -5.61 6.95
CA HIS A 176 17.61 -4.77 6.35
C HIS A 176 17.05 -3.83 5.28
N GLU A 177 16.13 -4.31 4.45
CA GLU A 177 15.52 -3.51 3.39
C GLU A 177 14.43 -2.58 3.96
N PRO A 178 14.40 -1.28 3.59
CA PRO A 178 13.41 -0.33 4.10
C PRO A 178 11.95 -0.74 3.82
N GLY A 179 11.66 -1.31 2.65
CA GLY A 179 10.32 -1.82 2.31
C GLY A 179 9.90 -2.99 3.20
N VAL A 180 10.81 -3.94 3.45
CA VAL A 180 10.57 -5.07 4.37
C VAL A 180 10.38 -4.57 5.80
N ARG A 181 11.18 -3.59 6.24
CA ARG A 181 11.03 -2.97 7.56
C ARG A 181 9.67 -2.30 7.72
N ALA A 182 9.18 -1.61 6.70
CA ALA A 182 7.85 -1.00 6.72
C ALA A 182 6.75 -2.07 6.83
N MET A 183 6.81 -3.14 6.04
CA MET A 183 5.84 -4.25 6.13
C MET A 183 5.85 -4.90 7.52
N LEU A 184 7.03 -5.18 8.07
CA LEU A 184 7.16 -5.79 9.39
C LEU A 184 6.67 -4.86 10.51
N ALA A 185 6.90 -3.55 10.41
CA ALA A 185 6.37 -2.58 11.36
C ALA A 185 4.83 -2.51 11.32
N ILE A 186 4.24 -2.60 10.13
CA ILE A 186 2.77 -2.66 9.96
C ILE A 186 2.21 -3.93 10.60
N LEU A 187 2.85 -5.08 10.35
CA LEU A 187 2.44 -6.35 10.93
C LEU A 187 2.65 -6.40 12.46
N ALA A 188 3.63 -5.68 12.99
CA ALA A 188 3.87 -5.54 14.42
C ALA A 188 2.92 -4.55 15.10
N ASP A 189 2.01 -3.93 14.34
CA ASP A 189 1.08 -2.90 14.81
C ASP A 189 1.78 -1.70 15.47
N ASP A 190 2.99 -1.36 15.00
CA ASP A 190 3.77 -0.22 15.48
C ASP A 190 3.68 0.95 14.48
N PRO A 191 2.83 1.95 14.74
CA PRO A 191 2.62 3.05 13.81
C PRO A 191 3.86 3.97 13.72
N TYR A 192 4.65 4.12 14.78
CA TYR A 192 5.84 4.97 14.78
C TYR A 192 6.98 4.34 13.97
N ALA A 193 7.20 3.04 14.16
CA ALA A 193 8.15 2.28 13.35
C ALA A 193 7.71 2.25 11.88
N THR A 194 6.40 2.14 11.62
CA THR A 194 5.83 2.18 10.26
C THR A 194 6.13 3.50 9.57
N ILE A 195 5.82 4.63 10.21
CA ILE A 195 6.05 5.97 9.68
C ILE A 195 7.55 6.18 9.42
N SER A 196 8.40 5.79 10.36
CA SER A 196 9.85 5.91 10.23
C SER A 196 10.41 5.08 9.07
N ALA A 197 9.92 3.86 8.90
CA ALA A 197 10.36 2.97 7.82
C ALA A 197 9.85 3.42 6.45
N VAL A 198 8.59 3.87 6.36
CA VAL A 198 8.01 4.44 5.12
C VAL A 198 8.76 5.71 4.73
N ARG A 199 9.09 6.57 5.70
CA ARG A 199 9.93 7.75 5.47
C ARG A 199 11.30 7.38 4.90
N ALA A 200 11.95 6.36 5.45
CA ALA A 200 13.24 5.90 4.95
C ALA A 200 13.15 5.30 3.53
N PHE A 201 12.02 4.69 3.17
CA PHE A 201 11.83 4.04 1.87
C PHE A 201 11.34 4.99 0.76
N HIS A 202 10.37 5.86 1.07
CA HIS A 202 9.69 6.74 0.12
C HIS A 202 9.99 8.24 0.30
N GLY A 203 10.73 8.62 1.35
CA GLY A 203 11.01 10.01 1.69
C GLY A 203 9.79 10.76 2.25
N ASP A 204 9.94 12.09 2.34
CA ASP A 204 8.96 13.01 2.94
C ASP A 204 7.84 13.41 1.96
N GLY A 205 7.41 12.47 1.13
CA GLY A 205 6.46 12.70 0.05
C GLY A 205 4.99 12.51 0.45
N TRP A 206 4.14 12.49 -0.58
CA TRP A 206 2.69 12.29 -0.47
C TRP A 206 2.32 11.09 0.43
N LEU A 207 2.95 9.93 0.20
CA LEU A 207 2.61 8.70 0.93
C LEU A 207 2.79 8.85 2.45
N LEU A 208 3.92 9.43 2.89
CA LEU A 208 4.20 9.61 4.31
C LEU A 208 3.18 10.53 4.98
N VAL A 209 2.89 11.67 4.33
CA VAL A 209 1.99 12.71 4.83
C VAL A 209 0.58 12.17 4.99
N HIS A 210 0.07 11.46 3.99
CA HIS A 210 -1.26 10.87 4.04
C HIS A 210 -1.36 9.66 4.96
N LEU A 211 -0.31 8.84 5.03
CA LEU A 211 -0.27 7.73 5.99
C LEU A 211 -0.30 8.25 7.43
N TYR A 212 0.49 9.29 7.73
CA TYR A 212 0.46 9.95 9.03
C TYR A 212 -0.92 10.53 9.33
N ASP A 213 -1.52 11.27 8.39
CA ASP A 213 -2.86 11.85 8.55
C ASP A 213 -3.93 10.77 8.81
N LEU A 214 -3.88 9.65 8.08
CA LEU A 214 -4.79 8.52 8.30
C LEU A 214 -4.61 7.90 9.69
N LEU A 215 -3.37 7.63 10.11
CA LEU A 215 -3.08 7.06 11.42
C LEU A 215 -3.48 8.01 12.56
N TRP A 216 -3.29 9.31 12.36
CA TRP A 216 -3.74 10.34 13.29
C TRP A 216 -5.27 10.38 13.40
N ARG A 217 -5.99 10.39 12.27
CA ARG A 217 -7.47 10.36 12.24
C ARG A 217 -8.04 9.08 12.85
N ALA A 218 -7.33 7.95 12.65
CA ALA A 218 -7.66 6.67 13.27
C ALA A 218 -7.35 6.61 14.78
N ARG A 219 -6.72 7.65 15.34
CA ARG A 219 -6.23 7.71 16.73
C ARG A 219 -5.23 6.62 17.08
N SER A 220 -4.49 6.13 16.08
CA SER A 220 -3.43 5.13 16.25
C SER A 220 -2.11 5.78 16.69
N VAL A 221 -1.94 7.08 16.46
CA VAL A 221 -0.76 7.87 16.84
C VAL A 221 -1.20 8.99 17.79
N GLU A 222 -0.48 9.17 18.89
CA GLU A 222 -0.71 10.27 19.82
C GLU A 222 -0.02 11.55 19.32
N LEU A 223 -0.71 12.68 19.49
CA LEU A 223 -0.25 14.04 19.16
C LEU A 223 1.12 14.39 19.78
N SER A 224 1.48 13.79 20.91
CA SER A 224 2.68 14.16 21.70
C SER A 224 3.88 13.24 21.52
N ALA A 225 3.73 12.09 20.85
CA ALA A 225 4.72 11.01 20.94
C ALA A 225 5.81 11.07 19.85
N MET A 226 5.60 11.85 18.79
CA MET A 226 6.59 12.03 17.74
C MET A 226 7.18 13.44 17.85
N SER A 227 7.93 13.69 18.92
CA SER A 227 8.82 14.85 18.97
C SER A 227 9.78 14.72 17.79
N ILE A 228 9.51 15.45 16.70
CA ILE A 228 10.47 15.59 15.61
C ILE A 228 11.69 16.24 16.26
N GLU A 229 12.75 15.46 16.51
CA GLU A 229 14.09 16.00 16.75
C GLU A 229 14.56 16.64 15.45
N SER A 230 13.92 17.75 15.06
CA SER A 230 14.40 18.58 13.97
C SER A 230 15.57 19.36 14.52
N ASN A 231 16.75 19.19 13.91
CA ASN A 231 17.91 20.08 14.05
C ASN A 231 17.63 21.51 13.53
N HIS A 232 16.37 21.95 13.51
CA HIS A 232 15.99 23.32 13.22
C HIS A 232 15.88 24.10 14.54
N PRO A 233 16.75 25.10 14.75
CA PRO A 233 16.74 25.88 15.96
C PRO A 233 15.66 26.97 15.81
N THR A 234 14.40 26.68 16.12
CA THR A 234 13.37 27.69 16.48
C THR A 234 11.98 27.07 16.63
N HIS A 235 11.40 27.13 17.83
CA HIS A 235 10.00 27.49 18.13
C HIS A 235 8.88 27.17 17.11
N SER A 236 8.80 25.98 16.50
CA SER A 236 7.57 25.61 15.80
C SER A 236 6.55 25.11 16.82
N THR A 237 5.45 25.85 16.99
CA THR A 237 4.28 25.42 17.79
C THR A 237 3.41 24.39 17.06
N LEU A 238 3.84 23.97 15.87
CA LEU A 238 3.15 23.00 15.04
C LEU A 238 3.21 21.59 15.64
N ASP A 239 2.06 20.93 15.64
CA ASP A 239 2.02 19.48 15.79
C ASP A 239 2.65 18.79 14.56
N THR A 240 3.13 17.57 14.76
CA THR A 240 3.75 16.70 13.75
C THR A 240 2.88 16.53 12.51
N ARG A 241 1.55 16.36 12.68
CA ARG A 241 0.60 16.31 11.56
C ARG A 241 0.66 17.59 10.74
N GLN A 242 0.57 18.73 11.44
CA GLN A 242 0.54 20.05 10.83
C GLN A 242 1.84 20.32 10.08
N PHE A 243 2.98 19.96 10.68
CA PHE A 243 4.29 20.05 10.03
C PHE A 243 4.33 19.26 8.72
N PHE A 244 3.96 17.98 8.71
CA PHE A 244 4.01 17.16 7.49
C PHE A 244 3.09 17.70 6.39
N ILE A 245 1.86 18.08 6.73
CA ILE A 245 0.91 18.63 5.75
C ILE A 245 1.43 19.97 5.18
N LEU A 246 2.00 20.85 6.01
CA LEU A 246 2.54 22.14 5.56
C LEU A 246 3.77 21.99 4.68
N GLN A 247 4.72 21.10 5.04
CA GLN A 247 5.88 20.84 4.19
C GLN A 247 5.45 20.27 2.83
N TYR A 248 4.45 19.39 2.82
CA TYR A 248 3.90 18.85 1.58
C TYR A 248 3.17 19.91 0.75
N ALA A 249 2.35 20.76 1.38
CA ALA A 249 1.69 21.89 0.73
C ALA A 249 2.73 22.84 0.10
N LYS A 250 3.81 23.15 0.81
CA LYS A 250 4.92 23.98 0.29
C LYS A 250 5.58 23.34 -0.92
N ALA A 251 5.87 22.03 -0.86
CA ALA A 251 6.44 21.30 -2.00
C ALA A 251 5.50 21.25 -3.22
N LEU A 252 4.19 21.10 -3.01
CA LEU A 252 3.18 21.19 -4.07
C LEU A 252 3.10 22.58 -4.68
N GLY A 253 3.15 23.61 -3.84
CA GLY A 253 3.04 25.01 -4.23
C GLY A 253 4.20 25.51 -5.09
N ALA A 254 5.35 24.83 -5.06
CA ALA A 254 6.46 25.10 -5.98
C ALA A 254 6.11 24.78 -7.46
N ARG A 255 5.01 24.07 -7.73
CA ARG A 255 4.54 23.74 -9.09
C ARG A 255 3.30 24.56 -9.44
N ASP A 256 3.39 25.35 -10.51
CA ASP A 256 2.33 26.25 -10.98
C ASP A 256 0.99 25.59 -11.31
N ALA A 257 0.95 24.29 -11.57
CA ALA A 257 -0.31 23.58 -11.82
C ALA A 257 -1.03 23.16 -10.53
N LEU A 258 -0.31 23.06 -9.41
CA LEU A 258 -0.77 22.40 -8.18
C LEU A 258 -1.01 23.38 -7.02
N TRP A 259 -0.85 24.68 -7.23
CA TRP A 259 -0.99 25.66 -6.15
C TRP A 259 -2.37 25.71 -5.50
N GLN A 260 -3.45 25.43 -6.24
CA GLN A 260 -4.79 25.36 -5.65
C GLN A 260 -4.87 24.23 -4.65
N LEU A 261 -4.30 23.08 -5.01
CA LEU A 261 -4.21 21.92 -4.14
C LEU A 261 -3.30 22.21 -2.94
N ALA A 262 -2.18 22.92 -3.14
CA ALA A 262 -1.31 23.37 -2.04
C ALA A 262 -2.05 24.27 -1.04
N VAL A 263 -2.86 25.22 -1.53
CA VAL A 263 -3.72 26.08 -0.71
C VAL A 263 -4.75 25.25 0.06
N GLU A 264 -5.38 24.27 -0.58
CA GLU A 264 -6.35 23.38 0.07
C GLU A 264 -5.70 22.54 1.17
N TYR A 265 -4.50 21.99 0.95
CA TYR A 265 -3.75 21.28 1.99
C TYR A 265 -3.38 22.20 3.16
N ALA A 266 -2.87 23.40 2.88
CA ALA A 266 -2.56 24.36 3.94
C ALA A 266 -3.81 24.76 4.73
N ALA A 267 -4.96 24.89 4.06
CA ALA A 267 -6.23 25.18 4.71
C ALA A 267 -6.71 24.04 5.64
N ASP A 268 -6.52 22.78 5.24
CA ASP A 268 -6.92 21.58 6.02
C ASP A 268 -6.16 21.44 7.35
N VAL A 269 -5.04 22.15 7.51
CA VAL A 269 -4.27 22.18 8.77
C VAL A 269 -5.05 22.86 9.91
N ASN A 270 -6.00 23.75 9.58
CA ASN A 270 -6.82 24.49 10.53
C ASN A 270 -7.97 23.65 11.11
N VAL A 271 -7.66 22.48 11.68
CA VAL A 271 -8.63 21.60 12.33
C VAL A 271 -8.90 22.11 13.76
N GLU A 272 -10.16 21.98 14.23
CA GLU A 272 -10.62 22.38 15.58
C GLU A 272 -10.70 23.89 15.85
N GLY A 273 -10.86 24.72 14.81
CA GLY A 273 -11.12 26.16 14.98
C GLY A 273 -9.89 26.97 15.46
N ARG A 274 -8.71 26.35 15.49
CA ARG A 274 -7.44 27.04 15.74
C ARG A 274 -6.82 27.42 14.41
N VAL A 275 -6.63 28.72 14.19
CA VAL A 275 -5.93 29.24 13.02
C VAL A 275 -4.44 28.95 13.20
N CYS A 276 -3.87 28.18 12.30
CA CYS A 276 -2.44 28.00 12.19
C CYS A 276 -1.85 29.20 11.43
N GLU A 277 -1.13 30.08 12.15
CA GLU A 277 -0.53 31.28 11.55
C GLU A 277 0.45 30.93 10.43
N GLU A 278 1.22 29.85 10.58
CA GLU A 278 2.15 29.36 9.55
C GLU A 278 1.40 28.89 8.29
N ALA A 279 0.25 28.24 8.44
CA ALA A 279 -0.60 27.85 7.32
C ALA A 279 -1.15 29.08 6.59
N ARG A 280 -1.61 30.08 7.34
CA ARG A 280 -2.11 31.35 6.79
C ARG A 280 -1.02 32.10 6.04
N ALA A 281 0.19 32.16 6.59
CA ALA A 281 1.37 32.76 5.94
C ALA A 281 1.71 32.03 4.64
N LEU A 282 1.75 30.70 4.66
CA LEU A 282 2.00 29.90 3.45
C LEU A 282 0.95 30.16 2.36
N ILE A 283 -0.34 30.20 2.71
CA ILE A 283 -1.39 30.54 1.73
C ILE A 283 -1.14 31.94 1.13
N GLY A 284 -0.76 32.93 1.94
CA GLY A 284 -0.37 34.26 1.49
C GLY A 284 0.78 34.23 0.48
N GLU A 285 1.88 33.55 0.83
CA GLU A 285 3.06 33.39 -0.04
C GLU A 285 2.72 32.73 -1.39
N LEU A 286 1.87 31.70 -1.36
CA LEU A 286 1.42 31.00 -2.57
C LEU A 286 0.60 31.94 -3.47
N LEU A 287 -0.32 32.71 -2.89
CA LEU A 287 -1.13 33.67 -3.64
C LEU A 287 -0.26 34.77 -4.27
N GLU A 288 0.72 35.29 -3.53
CA GLU A 288 1.65 36.32 -4.02
C GLU A 288 2.55 35.81 -5.15
N CYS A 289 3.05 34.57 -5.07
CA CYS A 289 3.82 33.97 -6.16
C CYS A 289 3.00 33.93 -7.47
N HIS A 290 1.69 33.68 -7.39
CA HIS A 290 0.82 33.62 -8.56
C HIS A 290 0.36 34.98 -9.10
N LEU A 291 0.67 36.08 -8.41
CA LEU A 291 0.52 37.45 -8.92
C LEU A 291 1.56 37.82 -9.97
N LYS A 292 2.71 37.14 -9.99
CA LYS A 292 3.79 37.36 -10.97
C LYS A 292 3.45 36.83 -12.38
N LEU A 293 2.36 36.07 -12.52
CA LEU A 293 1.89 35.49 -13.77
C LEU A 293 0.78 36.36 -14.39
N PRO A 294 0.56 36.32 -15.73
CA PRO A 294 -0.49 37.09 -16.37
C PRO A 294 -1.87 36.87 -15.72
N LEU A 295 -2.42 37.95 -15.15
CA LEU A 295 -3.69 37.91 -14.44
C LEU A 295 -4.86 38.05 -15.41
N HIS A 296 -5.62 36.96 -15.56
CA HIS A 296 -6.91 36.94 -16.26
C HIS A 296 -8.07 37.06 -15.25
N ALA A 297 -9.19 37.65 -15.68
CA ALA A 297 -10.36 37.88 -14.82
C ALA A 297 -10.91 36.61 -14.16
N VAL A 298 -10.75 35.44 -14.78
CA VAL A 298 -11.13 34.14 -14.19
C VAL A 298 -10.19 33.74 -13.05
N LYS A 299 -8.87 33.96 -13.20
CA LYS A 299 -7.87 33.65 -12.17
C LYS A 299 -8.02 34.57 -10.96
N VAL A 300 -8.24 35.87 -11.18
CA VAL A 300 -8.47 36.86 -10.12
C VAL A 300 -9.70 36.51 -9.27
N ARG A 301 -10.83 36.15 -9.90
CA ARG A 301 -12.02 35.72 -9.17
C ARG A 301 -11.77 34.47 -8.31
N LYS A 302 -10.96 33.52 -8.80
CA LYS A 302 -10.58 32.34 -8.01
C LYS A 302 -9.69 32.71 -6.82
N LEU A 303 -8.70 33.58 -7.00
CA LEU A 303 -7.82 34.06 -5.93
C LEU A 303 -8.61 34.83 -4.86
N LEU A 304 -9.53 35.70 -5.24
CA LEU A 304 -10.38 36.45 -4.31
C LEU A 304 -11.31 35.53 -3.50
N ARG A 305 -11.90 34.50 -4.12
CA ARG A 305 -12.69 33.49 -3.39
C ARG A 305 -11.89 32.69 -2.37
N ILE A 306 -10.59 32.52 -2.59
CA ILE A 306 -9.70 31.87 -1.62
C ILE A 306 -9.41 32.86 -0.48
N CYS A 307 -9.11 34.12 -0.81
CA CYS A 307 -8.86 35.15 0.19
C CYS A 307 -10.08 35.37 1.10
N GLU A 308 -11.28 35.38 0.54
CA GLU A 308 -12.54 35.48 1.29
C GLU A 308 -12.75 34.27 2.22
N ARG A 309 -12.48 33.05 1.74
CA ARG A 309 -12.62 31.83 2.54
C ARG A 309 -11.65 31.73 3.72
N HIS A 310 -10.49 32.37 3.63
CA HIS A 310 -9.43 32.30 4.64
C HIS A 310 -9.17 33.64 5.34
N ASP A 311 -10.05 34.62 5.17
CA ASP A 311 -9.97 35.94 5.81
C ASP A 311 -8.67 36.72 5.51
N LEU A 312 -8.15 36.58 4.29
CA LEU A 312 -6.88 37.18 3.83
C LEU A 312 -7.14 38.53 3.13
N HIS A 313 -7.62 39.51 3.89
CA HIS A 313 -7.97 40.84 3.36
C HIS A 313 -6.78 41.58 2.72
N ASP A 314 -5.60 41.50 3.31
CA ASP A 314 -4.40 42.17 2.79
C ASP A 314 -3.96 41.58 1.44
N CYS A 315 -4.00 40.25 1.31
CA CYS A 315 -3.73 39.58 0.05
C CYS A 315 -4.76 39.95 -1.01
N ALA A 316 -6.05 40.04 -0.65
CA ALA A 316 -7.11 40.44 -1.58
C ALA A 316 -6.88 41.87 -2.13
N ALA A 317 -6.48 42.81 -1.27
CA ALA A 317 -6.16 44.17 -1.68
C ALA A 317 -4.94 44.22 -2.63
N SER A 318 -3.90 43.42 -2.34
CA SER A 318 -2.71 43.29 -3.19
C SER A 318 -3.05 42.70 -4.57
N ILE A 319 -3.92 41.68 -4.61
CA ILE A 319 -4.40 41.08 -5.86
C ILE A 319 -5.15 42.08 -6.73
N LEU A 320 -6.08 42.85 -6.15
CA LEU A 320 -6.85 43.87 -6.87
C LEU A 320 -5.94 44.96 -7.43
N THR A 321 -5.01 45.46 -6.63
CA THR A 321 -4.05 46.50 -7.05
C THR A 321 -3.18 46.01 -8.22
N SER A 322 -2.68 44.78 -8.14
CA SER A 322 -1.86 44.17 -9.20
C SER A 322 -2.66 43.92 -10.49
N TYR A 323 -3.93 43.52 -10.37
CA TYR A 323 -4.81 43.36 -11.52
C TYR A 323 -5.11 44.70 -12.21
N GLU A 324 -5.41 45.74 -11.45
CA GLU A 324 -5.63 47.09 -11.99
C GLU A 324 -4.40 47.64 -12.71
N ALA A 325 -3.21 47.47 -12.12
CA ALA A 325 -1.95 47.83 -12.77
C ALA A 325 -1.76 47.10 -14.11
N SER A 326 -1.97 45.79 -14.15
CA SER A 326 -1.88 45.00 -15.39
C SER A 326 -2.91 45.42 -16.45
N GLN A 327 -4.12 45.82 -16.04
CA GLN A 327 -5.13 46.36 -16.97
C GLN A 327 -4.74 47.74 -17.51
N ARG A 328 -4.13 48.60 -16.68
CA ARG A 328 -3.62 49.91 -17.11
C ARG A 328 -2.47 49.76 -18.10
N ASP A 329 -1.55 48.83 -17.87
CA ASP A 329 -0.45 48.56 -18.80
C ASP A 329 -0.95 48.04 -20.15
N LYS A 330 -1.95 47.14 -20.16
CA LYS A 330 -2.60 46.69 -21.40
C LYS A 330 -3.32 47.83 -22.13
N ARG A 331 -4.00 48.70 -21.38
CA ARG A 331 -4.70 49.87 -21.92
C ARG A 331 -3.75 51.00 -22.36
N GLY A 332 -2.57 51.12 -21.76
CA GLY A 332 -1.51 52.09 -22.12
C GLY A 332 -0.61 51.60 -23.26
N ALA A 333 -0.43 50.29 -23.41
CA ALA A 333 0.22 49.69 -24.57
C ALA A 333 -0.65 49.78 -25.83
N ALA A 334 -1.98 49.72 -25.71
CA ALA A 334 -2.90 49.85 -26.84
C ALA A 334 -2.74 51.15 -27.66
N PRO A 335 -2.65 52.36 -27.07
CA PRO A 335 -2.39 53.60 -27.82
C PRO A 335 -0.96 53.72 -28.32
N ALA A 336 0.03 53.05 -27.70
CA ALA A 336 1.40 53.02 -28.21
C ALA A 336 1.54 52.09 -29.45
N VAL A 337 0.88 50.94 -29.43
CA VAL A 337 0.77 50.04 -30.59
C VAL A 337 -0.06 50.68 -31.70
N ALA A 338 -1.12 51.42 -31.37
CA ALA A 338 -1.87 52.21 -32.36
C ALA A 338 -1.05 53.36 -32.97
N LYS A 339 -0.18 54.03 -32.19
CA LYS A 339 0.76 55.04 -32.69
C LYS A 339 1.88 54.44 -33.56
N LEU A 340 2.39 53.26 -33.22
CA LEU A 340 3.36 52.52 -34.04
C LEU A 340 2.72 51.96 -35.32
N ALA A 341 1.47 51.49 -35.27
CA ALA A 341 0.72 51.06 -36.46
C ALA A 341 0.35 52.25 -37.37
N ALA A 342 0.05 53.42 -36.81
CA ALA A 342 -0.17 54.64 -37.59
C ALA A 342 1.12 55.22 -38.20
N ALA A 343 2.29 54.98 -37.58
CA ALA A 343 3.59 55.38 -38.11
C ALA A 343 4.16 54.40 -39.16
N ALA A 344 3.55 53.23 -39.34
CA ALA A 344 4.00 52.17 -40.25
C ALA A 344 3.18 52.05 -41.55
N GLN A 345 2.35 53.05 -41.90
CA GLN A 345 1.76 53.12 -43.25
C GLN A 345 2.83 53.55 -44.28
N PRO A 346 3.17 52.74 -45.29
CA PRO A 346 4.10 53.14 -46.33
C PRO A 346 3.41 54.02 -47.38
N LEU A 347 4.17 54.98 -47.88
CA LEU A 347 3.99 55.66 -49.16
C LEU A 347 3.88 54.63 -50.31
N GLU A 348 2.67 54.18 -50.64
CA GLU A 348 2.37 53.55 -51.93
C GLU A 348 1.12 54.19 -52.54
N GLY A 349 1.38 55.21 -53.36
CA GLY A 349 0.39 55.96 -54.13
C GLY A 349 1.02 56.70 -55.29
N ARG A 350 2.06 56.12 -55.92
CA ARG A 350 2.48 56.48 -57.28
C ARG A 350 1.79 55.48 -58.22
N LEU A 351 0.53 55.78 -58.50
CA LEU A 351 -0.35 55.03 -59.37
C LEU A 351 0.16 55.09 -60.81
N THR A 352 0.61 53.95 -61.32
CA THR A 352 0.52 53.60 -62.74
C THR A 352 -0.92 53.23 -63.06
N GLY A 353 -1.47 53.79 -64.14
CA GLY A 353 -2.62 53.24 -64.83
C GLY A 353 -3.76 54.22 -65.03
N ASP A 354 -3.55 55.26 -65.85
CA ASP A 354 -4.65 55.85 -66.61
C ASP A 354 -4.81 55.12 -67.94
N VAL A 355 -6.06 54.79 -68.18
CA VAL A 355 -6.67 54.16 -69.35
C VAL A 355 -6.61 55.13 -70.53
N VAL A 356 -6.18 54.66 -71.71
CA VAL A 356 -6.51 55.31 -72.99
C VAL A 356 -7.52 54.45 -73.72
N SER A 357 -8.62 55.11 -74.06
CA SER A 357 -9.83 54.64 -74.72
C SER A 357 -9.65 54.28 -76.20
N ALA A 358 -10.62 53.48 -76.65
CA ALA A 358 -11.19 53.24 -77.98
C ALA A 358 -10.87 54.19 -79.15
N GLU A 359 -10.77 53.62 -80.35
CA GLU A 359 -11.51 54.06 -81.56
C GLU A 359 -11.42 52.98 -82.68
N GLU A 360 -12.58 52.78 -83.35
CA GLU A 360 -12.90 52.09 -84.63
C GLU A 360 -12.18 50.81 -85.11
#